data_AF-A0A8T4V4H5-F1
#
_entry.id   AF-A0A8T4V4H5-F1
#
_cell.length_a   1.000
_cell.length_b   1.000
_cell.length_c   1.000
_cell.angle_alpha   90.00
_cell.angle_beta   90.00
_cell.angle_gamma   90.00
#
_symmetry.space_group_name_H-M   'P 1'
#
loop_
_entity.id
_entity.type
_entity.pdbx_description
1 polymer ?
#
loop_
_entity_poly.entity_id
_entity_poly.type
_entity_poly.pdbx_seq_one_letter_code
_entity_poly.pdbx_strand_id
1 'polypeptide(L)' 'MTKKKACKRCKLFVEGDLCPTCATSSFTTSWQGRLFIAEPENSLVAKQVGITARGEYAIKIR' A
#
# COMPACT_ATOMS: atom_id res chain seq x y z
N MET A 1 -18.50 -5.40 4.90
CA MET A 1 -17.02 -5.52 4.78
C MET A 1 -16.46 -4.20 4.31
N THR A 2 -15.77 -3.47 5.19
CA THR A 2 -15.23 -2.13 4.90
C THR A 2 -14.20 -2.22 3.79
N LYS A 3 -14.47 -1.62 2.62
CA LYS A 3 -13.52 -1.61 1.49
C LYS A 3 -12.25 -0.87 1.93
N LYS A 4 -11.14 -1.60 2.08
CA LYS A 4 -9.84 -0.99 2.40
C LYS A 4 -9.48 0.02 1.30
N LYS A 5 -9.08 1.22 1.72
CA LYS A 5 -8.69 2.30 0.83
C LYS A 5 -7.18 2.19 0.59
N ALA A 6 -6.75 2.21 -0.66
CA ALA A 6 -5.34 2.26 -1.02
C ALA A 6 -4.95 3.70 -1.37
N CYS A 7 -3.78 4.15 -0.95
CA CYS A 7 -3.23 5.42 -1.39
C CYS A 7 -2.87 5.36 -2.88
N LYS A 8 -3.35 6.32 -3.68
CA LYS A 8 -3.03 6.35 -5.12
C LYS A 8 -1.54 6.56 -5.42
N ARG A 9 -0.80 7.13 -4.45
CA ARG A 9 0.61 7.50 -4.62
C ARG A 9 1.57 6.39 -4.20
N CYS A 10 1.47 5.92 -2.95
CA CYS A 10 2.36 4.89 -2.41
C CYS A 10 1.76 3.48 -2.41
N LYS A 11 0.49 3.34 -2.83
CA LYS A 11 -0.25 2.07 -2.86
C LYS A 11 -0.51 1.39 -1.52
N LEU A 12 -0.08 1.99 -0.41
CA LEU A 12 -0.33 1.48 0.93
C LEU A 12 -1.84 1.47 1.24
N PHE A 13 -2.31 0.40 1.86
CA PHE A 13 -3.63 0.37 2.47
C PHE A 13 -3.64 1.20 3.74
N VAL A 14 -4.59 2.11 3.81
CA VAL A 14 -4.78 3.00 4.95
C VAL A 14 -6.23 2.92 5.42
N GLU A 15 -6.42 3.04 6.72
CA GLU A 15 -7.75 3.06 7.33
C GLU A 15 -8.14 4.46 7.82
N GLY A 16 -7.19 5.39 7.93
CA GLY A 16 -7.43 6.80 8.30
C GLY A 16 -7.52 7.77 7.12
N ASP A 17 -7.58 9.06 7.44
CA ASP A 17 -7.71 10.17 6.47
C ASP A 17 -6.37 10.66 5.88
N LEU A 18 -5.24 10.21 6.44
CA LEU A 18 -3.91 10.60 6.01
C LEU A 18 -3.00 9.37 5.85
N CYS A 19 -2.25 9.35 4.76
CA CYS A 19 -1.28 8.29 4.54
C CYS A 19 -0.05 8.48 5.44
N PRO A 20 0.34 7.48 6.26
CA PRO A 20 1.50 7.61 7.15
C PRO A 20 2.83 7.74 6.37
N THR A 21 2.91 7.20 5.15
CA THR A 21 4.13 7.23 4.35
C THR A 21 4.28 8.49 3.49
N CYS A 22 3.19 9.07 3.00
CA CYS A 22 3.26 10.17 2.02
C CYS A 22 2.39 11.39 2.35
N ALA A 23 1.76 11.41 3.54
CA ALA A 23 0.92 12.49 4.06
C ALA A 23 -0.18 12.97 3.09
N THR A 24 -0.59 12.11 2.16
CA THR A 24 -1.59 12.40 1.13
C THR A 24 -2.93 11.81 1.54
N SER A 25 -4.02 12.54 1.26
CA SER A 25 -5.41 12.12 1.48
C SER A 25 -6.07 11.54 0.20
N SER A 26 -5.31 11.38 -0.87
CA SER A 26 -5.77 10.79 -2.14
C SER A 26 -5.79 9.27 -2.08
N PHE A 27 -6.94 8.72 -1.71
CA PHE A 27 -7.19 7.29 -1.66
C PHE A 27 -8.14 6.81 -2.76
N THR A 28 -8.12 5.51 -3.03
CA THR A 28 -9.11 4.84 -3.86
C THR A 28 -9.49 3.49 -3.29
N THR A 29 -10.74 3.10 -3.53
CA THR A 29 -11.26 1.77 -3.21
C THR A 29 -11.19 0.82 -4.41
N SER A 30 -10.83 1.33 -5.59
CA SER A 30 -10.66 0.55 -6.82
C SER A 30 -9.19 0.19 -7.00
N TRP A 31 -8.83 -0.99 -6.52
CA TRP A 31 -7.50 -1.56 -6.64
C TRP A 31 -7.60 -3.05 -6.96
N GLN A 32 -6.55 -3.60 -7.55
CA GLN A 32 -6.44 -5.00 -7.91
C GLN A 32 -5.10 -5.56 -7.45
N GLY A 33 -5.16 -6.74 -6.83
CA GLY A 33 -4.01 -7.39 -6.23
C GLY A 33 -3.62 -6.77 -4.89
N ARG A 34 -3.37 -7.62 -3.90
CA ARG A 34 -2.90 -7.26 -2.56
C ARG A 34 -1.52 -7.87 -2.36
N LEU A 35 -0.60 -7.07 -1.85
CA LEU A 35 0.75 -7.47 -1.48
C LEU A 35 0.92 -7.21 0.02
N PHE A 36 1.23 -8.25 0.78
CA PHE A 36 1.57 -8.12 2.19
C PHE A 36 3.08 -8.26 2.35
N ILE A 37 3.74 -7.23 2.84
CA ILE A 37 5.17 -7.26 3.13
C ILE A 37 5.32 -7.39 4.64
N ALA A 38 5.67 -8.61 5.06
CA ALA A 38 6.02 -8.89 6.45
C ALA A 38 7.39 -8.29 6.79
N GLU A 39 8.41 -8.63 5.99
CA GLU A 39 9.79 -8.20 6.23
C GLU A 39 10.43 -7.66 4.93
N PRO A 40 10.56 -6.34 4.78
CA PRO A 40 11.07 -5.72 3.55
C PRO A 40 12.57 -6.03 3.32
N GLU A 41 13.32 -6.29 4.39
CA GLU A 41 14.77 -6.49 4.37
C GLU A 41 15.16 -7.81 3.68
N ASN A 42 14.40 -8.86 3.98
CA ASN A 42 14.58 -10.23 3.48
C ASN A 42 13.71 -10.53 2.25
N SER A 43 12.80 -9.63 1.87
CA SER A 43 11.88 -9.86 0.76
C SER A 43 12.43 -9.35 -0.58
N LEU A 44 12.71 -10.30 -1.49
CA LEU A 44 13.01 -10.02 -2.89
C LEU A 44 11.90 -9.21 -3.57
N VAL A 45 10.64 -9.54 -3.26
CA VAL A 45 9.48 -8.83 -3.80
C VAL A 45 9.49 -7.38 -3.35
N ALA A 46 9.69 -7.11 -2.05
CA ALA A 46 9.74 -5.76 -1.51
C ALA A 46 10.84 -4.91 -2.17
N LYS A 47 12.03 -5.48 -2.37
CA LYS A 47 13.14 -4.83 -3.09
C LYS A 47 12.78 -4.52 -4.54
N GLN A 48 12.14 -5.46 -5.23
CA GLN A 48 11.75 -5.29 -6.63
C GLN A 48 10.67 -4.23 -6.83
N VAL A 49 9.75 -4.07 -5.88
CA VAL A 49 8.73 -3.00 -5.91
C VAL A 49 9.15 -1.72 -5.18
N GLY A 50 10.38 -1.65 -4.66
CA GLY A 50 10.91 -0.47 -3.97
C GLY A 50 10.21 -0.14 -2.65
N ILE A 51 9.64 -1.14 -1.97
CA ILE A 51 8.96 -0.96 -0.69
C ILE A 51 9.94 -1.26 0.44
N THR A 52 10.15 -0.27 1.30
CA THR A 52 11.07 -0.34 2.45
C THR A 52 10.36 -0.48 3.79
N ALA A 53 9.03 -0.34 3.80
CA ALA A 53 8.22 -0.43 5.01
C ALA A 53 7.36 -1.70 4.99
N ARG A 54 7.23 -2.33 6.16
CA ARG A 54 6.27 -3.42 6.36
C ARG A 54 4.84 -2.89 6.27
N GLY A 55 3.96 -3.68 5.68
CA GLY A 55 2.56 -3.29 5.55
C GLY A 55 1.86 -3.93 4.37
N GLU A 56 0.63 -3.48 4.16
CA GLU A 56 -0.21 -3.98 3.08
C GLU A 56 -0.26 -2.97 1.94
N TYR A 57 -0.05 -3.43 0.72
CA TYR A 57 0.02 -2.60 -0.47
C TYR A 57 -0.87 -3.15 -1.57
N ALA A 58 -1.44 -2.25 -2.37
CA ALA A 58 -2.12 -2.59 -3.62
C ALA A 58 -1.09 -2.74 -4.75
N ILE A 59 -1.27 -3.73 -5.62
CA ILE A 59 -0.37 -3.92 -6.77
C ILE A 59 -0.75 -2.92 -7.87
N LYS A 60 -2.03 -2.90 -8.23
CA LYS A 60 -2.60 -2.05 -9.27
C LYS A 60 -3.72 -1.20 -8.70
N ILE A 61 -3.74 0.06 -9.12
CA ILE A 61 -4.69 1.06 -8.69
C ILE A 61 -5.36 1.63 -9.94
N ARG A 62 -6.68 1.85 -9.90
CA ARG A 62 -7.41 2.60 -10.93
C ARG A 62 -7.74 4.01 -10.47
#